data_AF-A0A7V9ZJD1-F1
#
_entry.id   AF-A0A7V9ZJD1-F1
#
_cell.length_a   1.000
_cell.length_b   1.000
_cell.length_c   1.000
_cell.angle_alpha   90.00
_cell.angle_beta   90.00
_cell.angle_gamma   90.00
#
_symmetry.space_group_name_H-M   'P 1'
#
loop_
_entity.id
_entity.type
_entity.pdbx_description
1 polymer ?
#
loop_
_entity_poly.entity_id
_entity_poly.type
_entity_poly.pdbx_seq_one_letter_code
_entity_poly.pdbx_strand_id
1 'polypeptide(L)'
;MAKPMPQPDGSIPQKASMAQNLAAMVAGILAVKLATYVVTTLWRLVTKEDPPQIDQAVPIGKKTAWLALIGAVTGASRQAVRDKIKPPGVGAA
;
A
#
# COMPACT_ATOMS: atom_id res chain seq x y z
N MET A 1 -3.25 36.23 -4.99
CA MET A 1 -3.86 34.88 -4.92
C MET A 1 -3.30 34.07 -6.07
N ALA A 2 -2.58 32.99 -5.82
CA ALA A 2 -1.98 32.16 -6.87
C ALA A 2 -3.11 31.51 -7.70
N LYS A 3 -3.11 31.76 -9.01
CA LYS A 3 -4.09 31.19 -9.94
C LYS A 3 -3.83 29.67 -10.02
N PRO A 4 -4.81 28.80 -9.73
CA PRO A 4 -4.61 27.36 -9.84
C PRO A 4 -4.30 27.05 -11.30
N MET A 5 -3.10 26.55 -11.56
CA MET A 5 -2.68 26.18 -12.90
C MET A 5 -3.53 24.99 -13.38
N PRO A 6 -4.03 25.01 -14.62
CA PRO A 6 -4.74 23.88 -15.19
C PRO A 6 -3.86 22.63 -15.14
N GLN A 7 -4.45 21.50 -14.77
CA GLN A 7 -3.84 20.19 -14.96
C GLN A 7 -3.65 19.92 -16.47
N PRO A 8 -2.80 18.95 -16.88
CA PRO A 8 -2.51 18.68 -18.30
C PRO A 8 -3.75 18.37 -19.17
N ASP A 9 -4.87 18.03 -18.54
CA ASP A 9 -6.19 17.79 -19.14
C ASP A 9 -7.10 19.03 -19.16
N GLY A 10 -6.59 20.20 -18.78
CA GLY A 10 -7.35 21.45 -18.70
C GLY A 10 -8.27 21.57 -17.48
N SER A 11 -8.28 20.57 -16.58
CA SER A 11 -9.13 20.59 -15.39
C SER A 11 -8.52 21.44 -14.26
N ILE A 12 -9.37 22.13 -13.51
CA ILE A 12 -8.95 22.87 -12.30
C ILE A 12 -8.75 21.85 -11.17
N PRO A 13 -7.62 21.88 -10.44
CA PRO A 13 -7.42 21.04 -9.26
C PRO A 13 -8.57 21.16 -8.27
N GLN A 14 -9.45 20.17 -8.23
CA GLN A 14 -10.51 20.12 -7.22
C GLN A 14 -9.93 19.52 -5.95
N LYS A 15 -10.10 20.24 -4.83
CA LYS A 15 -9.79 19.70 -3.52
C LYS A 15 -10.64 18.46 -3.29
N ALA A 16 -10.04 17.40 -2.72
CA ALA A 16 -10.78 16.20 -2.38
C ALA A 16 -11.96 16.58 -1.48
N SER A 17 -13.16 16.17 -1.89
CA SER A 17 -14.37 16.42 -1.12
C SER A 17 -14.32 15.67 0.22
N MET A 18 -15.09 16.13 1.21
CA MET A 18 -15.18 15.44 2.51
C MET A 18 -15.60 13.97 2.34
N ALA A 19 -16.47 13.69 1.38
CA ALA A 19 -16.87 12.33 1.02
C ALA A 19 -15.72 11.51 0.41
N GLN A 20 -14.88 12.11 -0.44
CA GLN A 20 -13.68 11.44 -0.98
C GLN A 20 -12.66 11.14 0.11
N ASN A 21 -12.46 12.06 1.07
CA ASN A 21 -11.57 11.81 2.21
C ASN A 21 -12.09 10.68 3.11
N LEU A 22 -13.40 10.64 3.39
CA LEU A 22 -14.01 9.58 4.17
C LEU A 22 -13.91 8.23 3.46
N ALA A 23 -14.21 8.19 2.17
CA ALA A 23 -14.07 6.98 1.36
C ALA A 23 -12.61 6.49 1.32
N ALA A 24 -11.64 7.41 1.18
CA ALA A 24 -10.22 7.07 1.20
C ALA A 24 -9.78 6.51 2.56
N MET A 25 -10.30 7.03 3.68
CA MET A 25 -10.02 6.48 5.02
C MET A 25 -10.54 5.06 5.15
N VAL A 26 -11.80 4.81 4.77
CA VAL A 26 -12.39 3.46 4.87
C VAL A 26 -11.64 2.48 3.97
N ALA A 27 -11.34 2.88 2.74
CA ALA A 27 -10.53 2.08 1.82
C ALA A 27 -9.14 1.79 2.39
N GLY A 28 -8.51 2.78 3.04
CA GLY A 28 -7.22 2.62 3.72
C GLY A 28 -7.27 1.57 4.84
N ILE A 29 -8.29 1.62 5.71
CA ILE A 29 -8.45 0.65 6.80
C ILE A 29 -8.65 -0.76 6.24
N LEU A 30 -9.51 -0.91 5.22
CA LEU A 30 -9.76 -2.20 4.58
C LEU A 30 -8.51 -2.74 3.90
N ALA A 31 -7.75 -1.89 3.21
CA ALA A 31 -6.49 -2.26 2.57
C ALA A 31 -5.47 -2.76 3.59
N VAL A 32 -5.33 -2.09 4.74
CA VAL A 32 -4.42 -2.53 5.81
C VAL A 32 -4.84 -3.90 6.36
N LYS A 33 -6.14 -4.12 6.62
CA LYS A 33 -6.63 -5.42 7.09
C LYS A 33 -6.36 -6.54 6.08
N LEU A 34 -6.65 -6.28 4.80
CA LEU A 34 -6.42 -7.25 3.73
C LEU A 34 -4.93 -7.57 3.58
N ALA A 35 -4.07 -6.56 3.62
CA ALA A 35 -2.62 -6.73 3.56
C ALA A 35 -2.11 -7.59 4.72
N THR A 36 -2.53 -7.28 5.96
CA THR A 36 -2.17 -8.08 7.13
C THR A 36 -2.62 -9.53 6.97
N TYR A 37 -3.84 -9.77 6.49
CA TYR A 37 -4.32 -11.12 6.23
C TYR A 37 -3.43 -11.86 5.22
N VAL A 38 -3.16 -11.25 4.06
CA VAL A 38 -2.32 -11.87 3.02
C VAL A 38 -0.93 -12.20 3.53
N VAL A 39 -0.27 -11.27 4.22
CA VAL A 39 1.12 -11.45 4.71
C VAL A 39 1.18 -12.54 5.78
N THR A 40 0.21 -12.57 6.70
CA THR A 40 0.14 -13.60 7.73
C THR A 40 -0.21 -14.99 7.16
N THR A 41 -1.09 -15.06 6.16
CA THR A 41 -1.39 -16.30 5.43
C THR A 41 -0.16 -16.81 4.68
N LEU A 42 0.57 -15.93 3.98
CA LEU A 42 1.80 -16.32 3.27
C LEU A 42 2.85 -16.88 4.23
N TRP A 43 3.02 -16.25 5.39
CA TRP A 43 3.91 -16.76 6.41
C TRP A 43 3.50 -18.15 6.87
N ARG A 44 2.24 -18.32 7.31
CA ARG A 44 1.70 -19.61 7.73
C ARG A 44 1.82 -20.69 6.65
N LEU A 45 1.68 -20.31 5.38
CA LEU A 45 1.79 -21.26 4.27
C LEU A 45 3.23 -21.77 4.10
N VAL A 46 4.21 -20.86 4.17
CA VAL A 46 5.64 -21.15 3.93
C VAL A 46 6.31 -21.77 5.16
N THR A 47 6.03 -21.24 6.35
CA THR A 47 6.71 -21.64 7.59
C THR A 47 5.93 -22.67 8.38
N LYS A 48 4.62 -22.84 8.10
CA LYS A 48 3.68 -23.66 8.91
C LYS A 48 3.58 -23.21 10.38
N GLU A 49 4.05 -21.99 10.67
CA GLU A 49 4.04 -21.40 12.00
C GLU A 49 3.22 -20.10 12.02
N ASP A 50 2.85 -19.66 13.21
CA ASP A 50 2.28 -18.33 13.39
C ASP A 50 3.33 -17.23 13.18
N PRO A 51 2.92 -16.06 12.64
CA PRO A 51 3.81 -14.92 12.47
C PRO A 51 4.32 -14.42 13.82
N PRO A 52 5.62 -14.08 13.92
CA PRO A 52 6.22 -13.65 15.18
C PRO A 52 5.64 -12.31 15.63
N GLN A 53 5.19 -12.23 16.89
CA GLN A 53 4.78 -10.96 17.48
C GLN A 53 6.00 -10.16 17.95
N ILE A 54 5.85 -8.83 18.03
CA ILE A 54 6.94 -7.91 18.39
C ILE A 54 7.52 -8.28 19.77
N ASP A 55 6.64 -8.54 20.74
CA ASP A 55 6.98 -8.80 22.14
C ASP A 55 7.37 -10.27 22.41
N GLN A 56 7.21 -11.15 21.42
CA GLN A 56 7.50 -12.56 21.57
C GLN A 56 9.02 -12.80 21.49
N ALA A 57 9.56 -13.61 22.39
CA ALA A 57 10.97 -14.00 22.39
C ALA A 57 11.22 -15.09 21.33
N VAL A 58 11.30 -14.68 20.06
CA VAL A 58 11.56 -15.54 18.90
C VAL A 58 12.98 -15.30 18.39
N PRO A 59 13.68 -16.30 17.82
CA PRO A 59 15.04 -16.14 17.31
C PRO A 59 15.16 -14.96 16.34
N ILE A 60 16.25 -14.20 16.45
CA ILE A 60 16.47 -12.97 15.68
C ILE A 60 16.30 -13.21 14.18
N GLY A 61 16.81 -14.34 13.66
CA GLY A 61 16.66 -14.73 12.25
C GLY A 61 15.20 -14.87 11.79
N LYS A 62 14.29 -15.33 12.66
CA LYS A 62 12.85 -15.42 12.33
C LYS A 62 12.22 -14.02 12.31
N LYS A 63 12.58 -13.15 13.26
CA LYS A 63 12.10 -11.76 13.27
C LYS A 63 12.58 -10.98 12.05
N THR A 64 13.84 -11.15 11.65
CA THR A 64 14.37 -10.48 10.45
C THR A 64 13.72 -10.98 9.18
N ALA A 65 13.50 -12.30 9.04
CA ALA A 65 12.77 -12.86 7.90
C ALA A 65 11.33 -12.32 7.81
N TRP A 66 10.64 -12.19 8.94
CA TRP A 66 9.30 -11.60 9.00
C TRP A 66 9.30 -10.13 8.59
N LEU A 67 10.21 -9.33 9.11
CA LEU A 67 10.35 -7.92 8.71
C LEU A 67 10.74 -7.77 7.24
N ALA A 68 11.61 -8.63 6.74
CA ALA A 68 12.00 -8.67 5.33
C ALA A 68 10.80 -8.98 4.42
N LEU A 69 9.93 -9.93 4.81
CA LEU A 69 8.70 -10.23 4.10
C LEU A 69 7.78 -9.00 4.02
N ILE A 70 7.56 -8.32 5.15
CA ILE A 70 6.74 -7.10 5.20
C ILE A 70 7.35 -6.02 4.29
N GLY A 71 8.67 -5.82 4.35
CA GLY A 71 9.39 -4.87 3.50
C GLY A 71 9.25 -5.19 2.02
N ALA A 72 9.43 -6.46 1.64
CA ALA A 72 9.29 -6.94 0.26
C ALA A 72 7.87 -6.74 -0.27
N VAL A 73 6.84 -7.13 0.50
CA VAL A 73 5.43 -6.95 0.11
C VAL A 73 5.08 -5.47 0.00
N THR A 74 5.60 -4.63 0.89
CA THR A 74 5.41 -3.17 0.82
C THR A 74 6.06 -2.57 -0.43
N GLY A 75 7.29 -2.99 -0.74
CA GLY A 75 8.02 -2.57 -1.95
C GLY A 75 7.29 -2.98 -3.23
N ALA A 76 6.88 -4.25 -3.32
CA ALA A 76 6.12 -4.78 -4.45
C ALA A 76 4.76 -4.08 -4.61
N SER A 77 4.06 -3.81 -3.51
CA SER A 77 2.78 -3.09 -3.53
C SER A 77 2.95 -1.67 -4.06
N ARG A 78 4.02 -0.95 -3.67
CA ARG A 78 4.33 0.39 -4.19
C ARG A 78 4.63 0.37 -5.70
N GLN A 79 5.38 -0.63 -6.17
CA GLN A 79 5.64 -0.80 -7.60
C GLN A 79 4.35 -1.11 -8.36
N ALA A 80 3.54 -2.05 -7.89
CA ALA A 80 2.26 -2.38 -8.53
C ALA A 80 1.31 -1.17 -8.59
N VAL A 81 1.29 -0.33 -7.55
CA VAL A 81 0.52 0.92 -7.56
C VAL A 81 1.07 1.90 -8.59
N ARG A 82 2.40 2.06 -8.71
CA ARG A 82 3.02 2.89 -9.76
C ARG A 82 2.67 2.39 -11.17
N ASP A 83 2.70 1.08 -11.38
CA ASP A 83 2.40 0.48 -12.67
C ASP A 83 0.93 0.65 -13.05
N LYS A 84 0.02 0.56 -12.08
CA LYS A 84 -1.42 0.77 -12.30
C LYS A 84 -1.83 2.24 -12.39
N ILE A 85 -1.15 3.14 -11.67
CA ILE A 85 -1.36 4.59 -11.70
C ILE A 85 -0.30 5.23 -12.62
N LYS A 86 -0.17 4.73 -13.86
CA LYS A 86 0.51 5.51 -14.89
C LYS A 86 -0.29 6.79 -15.14
N PRO A 87 0.35 7.97 -15.19
CA PRO A 87 -0.34 9.20 -15.53
C PRO A 87 -0.96 9.06 -16.93
N PRO A 88 -2.23 9.43 -17.14
CA PRO A 88 -2.82 9.45 -18.47
C PRO A 88 -2.03 10.46 -19.31
N GLY A 89 -1.23 9.97 -20.27
CA GLY A 89 -0.47 10.83 -21.19
C GLY A 89 0.96 10.41 -21.51
N VAL A 90 1.55 9.40 -20.84
CA VAL A 90 2.88 8.88 -21.20
C VAL A 90 2.75 7.44 -21.68
N GLY A 91 2.30 7.29 -22.94
CA GLY A 91 2.27 6.01 -23.64
C GLY A 91 0.92 5.64 -24.25
N ALA A 92 0.52 6.36 -25.29
CA ALA A 92 -0.22 5.82 -26.43
C ALA A 92 0.25 6.61 -27.66
N ALA A 93 0.36 5.91 -28.79
CA ALA A 93 0.97 6.34 -30.05
C ALA A 93 0.55 7.73 -30.56
#